data_AF-A0A3R9TKF3-F1
#
_entry.id   AF-A0A3R9TKF3-F1
#
_cell.length_a   1.000
_cell.length_b   1.000
_cell.length_c   1.000
_cell.angle_alpha   90.00
_cell.angle_beta   90.00
_cell.angle_gamma   90.00
#
_symmetry.space_group_name_H-M   'P 1'
#
loop_
_entity.id
_entity.type
_entity.pdbx_description
1 polymer ?
#
loop_
_entity_poly.entity_id
_entity_poly.type
_entity_poly.pdbx_seq_one_letter_code
_entity_poly.pdbx_strand_id
1 'polypeptide(L)'
;MEVRWLQALSNRPEIVEVAPFSTETNAALDAIVSNFSEEDANRIKEIERTTNHDVKAVEYFLKEKIAGIAELQNAGEFIHFACTSEDINNLSHALMLKNGREVLVSSMKQILNAISALATTHAEQPMLSRTHGQTASPTTLGKEMANVAYRLARQIKQFENVELLGKINGAVGNYNAHLSAYPNVDWPAH
;
A
#
# COMPACT_ATOMS: atom_id res chain seq x y z
N MET A 1 0.73 -8.16 -4.62
CA MET A 1 2.14 -7.96 -5.02
C MET A 1 2.64 -9.07 -5.92
N GLU A 2 2.59 -10.34 -5.50
CA GLU A 2 3.01 -11.51 -6.30
C GLU A 2 2.49 -11.54 -7.74
N VAL A 3 1.19 -11.37 -7.95
CA VAL A 3 0.59 -11.34 -9.30
C VAL A 3 1.21 -10.26 -10.18
N ARG A 4 1.42 -9.06 -9.61
CA ARG A 4 2.01 -7.92 -10.32
C ARG A 4 3.48 -8.16 -10.63
N TRP A 5 4.21 -8.87 -9.75
CA TRP A 5 5.58 -9.28 -10.00
C TRP A 5 5.66 -10.25 -11.19
N LEU A 6 4.82 -11.29 -11.22
CA LEU A 6 4.78 -12.23 -12.34
C LEU A 6 4.45 -11.54 -13.67
N GLN A 7 3.50 -10.60 -13.67
CA GLN A 7 3.19 -9.77 -14.85
C GLN A 7 4.36 -8.85 -15.25
N ALA A 8 5.12 -8.32 -14.29
CA ALA A 8 6.29 -7.50 -14.60
C ALA A 8 7.40 -8.35 -15.25
N LEU A 9 7.62 -9.57 -14.76
CA LEU A 9 8.56 -10.53 -15.36
C LEU A 9 8.16 -10.90 -16.79
N SER A 10 6.87 -11.14 -17.07
CA SER A 10 6.42 -11.49 -18.43
C SER A 10 6.59 -10.37 -19.46
N ASN A 11 6.72 -9.13 -18.99
CA ASN A 11 6.99 -7.96 -19.85
C ASN A 11 8.49 -7.70 -20.08
N ARG A 12 9.39 -8.61 -19.63
CA ARG A 12 10.83 -8.50 -19.87
C ARG A 12 11.28 -9.47 -20.97
N PRO A 13 11.69 -8.96 -22.15
CA PRO A 13 12.15 -9.80 -23.26
C PRO A 13 13.34 -10.72 -22.91
N GLU A 14 14.15 -10.32 -21.93
CA GLU A 14 15.32 -11.09 -21.48
C GLU A 14 14.94 -12.34 -20.67
N ILE A 15 13.72 -12.41 -20.12
CA ILE A 15 13.21 -13.52 -19.31
C ILE A 15 12.34 -14.42 -20.20
N VAL A 16 13.00 -15.17 -21.08
CA VAL A 16 12.34 -15.95 -22.14
C VAL A 16 11.46 -17.09 -21.63
N GLU A 17 11.71 -17.57 -20.41
CA GLU A 17 10.91 -18.60 -19.73
C GLU A 17 9.51 -18.09 -19.34
N VAL A 18 9.34 -16.77 -19.25
CA VAL A 18 8.07 -16.11 -18.97
C VAL A 18 7.71 -15.22 -20.16
N ALA A 19 7.17 -15.83 -21.21
CA ALA A 19 6.71 -15.09 -22.38
C ALA A 19 5.61 -14.07 -22.01
N PRO A 20 5.47 -12.97 -22.78
CA PRO A 20 4.39 -12.01 -22.57
C PRO A 20 3.02 -12.68 -22.57
N PHE A 21 2.22 -12.38 -21.55
CA PHE A 21 0.90 -12.96 -21.40
C PHE A 21 -0.11 -12.31 -22.35
N SER A 22 -1.05 -13.13 -22.84
CA SER A 22 -2.22 -12.64 -23.59
C SER A 22 -3.07 -11.67 -22.77
N THR A 23 -3.99 -10.98 -23.43
CA THR A 23 -4.94 -10.08 -22.76
C THR A 23 -5.85 -10.87 -21.81
N GLU A 24 -6.24 -12.06 -22.23
CA GLU A 24 -7.08 -13.00 -21.49
C GLU A 24 -6.36 -13.50 -20.23
N THR A 25 -5.09 -13.89 -20.34
CA THR A 25 -4.30 -14.31 -19.17
C THR A 25 -4.07 -13.15 -18.20
N ASN A 26 -3.77 -11.95 -18.69
CA ASN A 26 -3.64 -10.78 -17.84
C ASN A 26 -4.95 -10.44 -17.12
N ALA A 27 -6.08 -10.52 -17.81
CA ALA A 27 -7.41 -10.31 -17.21
C ALA A 27 -7.72 -11.38 -16.15
N ALA A 28 -7.34 -12.64 -16.36
CA ALA A 28 -7.49 -13.71 -15.37
C ALA A 28 -6.64 -13.46 -14.11
N LEU A 29 -5.38 -13.04 -14.29
CA LEU A 29 -4.50 -12.63 -13.19
C LEU A 29 -5.06 -11.42 -12.42
N ASP A 30 -5.59 -10.43 -13.13
CA ASP A 30 -6.25 -9.27 -12.53
C ASP A 30 -7.50 -9.66 -11.75
N ALA A 31 -8.28 -10.62 -12.25
CA ALA A 31 -9.47 -11.12 -11.57
C ALA A 31 -9.14 -11.80 -10.23
N ILE A 32 -7.97 -12.47 -10.11
CA ILE A 32 -7.52 -13.02 -8.81
C ILE A 32 -7.34 -11.89 -7.79
N VAL A 33 -6.81 -10.74 -8.23
CA VAL A 33 -6.58 -9.58 -7.35
C VAL A 33 -7.88 -8.84 -7.03
N SER A 34 -8.72 -8.58 -8.05
CA SER A 34 -9.94 -7.79 -7.88
C SER A 34 -11.06 -8.53 -7.15
N ASN A 35 -11.08 -9.87 -7.25
CA ASN A 35 -12.12 -10.71 -6.68
C ASN A 35 -11.62 -11.49 -5.44
N PHE A 36 -10.45 -11.13 -4.89
CA PHE A 36 -9.93 -11.75 -3.69
C PHE A 36 -10.93 -11.62 -2.52
N SER A 37 -11.25 -12.74 -1.89
CA SER A 37 -12.33 -12.84 -0.90
C SER A 37 -11.86 -13.33 0.47
N GLU A 38 -12.74 -13.30 1.47
CA GLU A 38 -12.46 -13.92 2.78
C GLU A 38 -12.27 -15.44 2.67
N GLU A 39 -12.96 -16.11 1.74
CA GLU A 39 -12.76 -17.53 1.49
C GLU A 39 -11.34 -17.81 0.98
N ASP A 40 -10.82 -16.95 0.10
CA ASP A 40 -9.44 -17.03 -0.38
C ASP A 40 -8.42 -16.80 0.74
N ALA A 41 -8.66 -15.80 1.60
CA ALA A 41 -7.83 -15.54 2.77
C ALA A 41 -7.82 -16.75 3.72
N ASN A 42 -8.98 -17.37 3.96
CA ASN A 42 -9.08 -18.58 4.77
C ASN A 42 -8.35 -19.77 4.13
N ARG A 43 -8.41 -19.90 2.79
CA ARG A 43 -7.65 -20.92 2.06
C ARG A 43 -6.14 -20.74 2.25
N ILE A 44 -5.64 -19.51 2.19
CA ILE A 44 -4.22 -19.22 2.49
C ILE A 44 -3.87 -19.63 3.92
N LYS A 45 -4.72 -19.31 4.92
CA LYS A 45 -4.50 -19.72 6.31
C LYS A 45 -4.49 -21.25 6.48
N GLU A 46 -5.30 -21.98 5.71
CA GLU A 46 -5.29 -23.44 5.71
C GLU A 46 -3.94 -23.99 5.20
N ILE A 47 -3.45 -23.47 4.07
CA ILE A 47 -2.15 -23.84 3.50
C ILE A 47 -1.01 -23.50 4.48
N GLU A 48 -1.09 -22.34 5.14
CA GLU A 48 -0.11 -21.89 6.13
C GLU A 48 0.06 -22.86 7.30
N ARG A 49 -1.01 -23.58 7.69
CA ARG A 49 -0.90 -24.61 8.74
C ARG A 49 0.04 -25.75 8.35
N THR A 50 0.24 -25.98 7.05
CA THR A 50 1.19 -26.97 6.54
C THR A 50 2.57 -26.38 6.29
N THR A 51 2.66 -25.17 5.72
CA THR A 51 3.95 -24.54 5.40
C THR A 51 4.64 -23.92 6.61
N ASN A 52 3.88 -23.55 7.64
CA ASN A 52 4.31 -22.73 8.78
C ASN A 52 5.01 -21.43 8.34
N HIS A 53 4.62 -20.90 7.18
CA HIS A 53 5.14 -19.68 6.58
C HIS A 53 4.07 -19.03 5.70
N ASP A 54 3.70 -17.80 6.06
CA ASP A 54 2.63 -17.00 5.46
C ASP A 54 2.83 -16.68 3.97
N VAL A 55 3.96 -16.08 3.59
CA VAL A 55 4.27 -15.74 2.19
C VAL A 55 4.33 -17.01 1.33
N LYS A 56 4.92 -18.08 1.85
CA LYS A 56 4.94 -19.37 1.14
C LYS A 56 3.53 -19.91 0.90
N ALA A 57 2.60 -19.71 1.84
CA ALA A 57 1.21 -20.11 1.67
C ALA A 57 0.50 -19.32 0.56
N VAL A 58 0.81 -18.02 0.41
CA VAL A 58 0.33 -17.20 -0.72
C VAL A 58 0.84 -17.73 -2.06
N GLU A 59 2.11 -18.14 -2.15
CA GLU A 59 2.66 -18.75 -3.37
C GLU A 59 1.88 -20.00 -3.79
N TYR A 60 1.63 -20.91 -2.86
CA TYR A 60 0.86 -22.12 -3.11
C TYR A 60 -0.58 -21.81 -3.50
N PHE A 61 -1.24 -20.89 -2.82
CA PHE A 61 -2.58 -20.43 -3.18
C PHE A 61 -2.63 -19.88 -4.61
N LEU A 62 -1.64 -19.07 -5.01
CA LEU A 62 -1.59 -18.55 -6.37
C LEU A 62 -1.38 -19.65 -7.39
N LYS A 63 -0.52 -20.64 -7.10
CA LYS A 63 -0.38 -21.85 -7.95
C LYS A 63 -1.70 -22.60 -8.11
N GLU A 64 -2.51 -22.70 -7.07
CA GLU A 64 -3.87 -23.27 -7.16
C GLU A 64 -4.78 -22.44 -8.07
N LYS A 65 -4.76 -21.11 -7.95
CA LYS A 65 -5.63 -20.21 -8.73
C LYS A 65 -5.30 -20.15 -10.21
N ILE A 66 -4.02 -20.29 -10.58
CA ILE A 66 -3.59 -20.25 -11.98
C ILE A 66 -3.62 -21.62 -12.66
N ALA A 67 -3.90 -22.69 -11.90
CA ALA A 67 -3.95 -24.04 -12.42
C ALA A 67 -5.01 -24.14 -13.54
N GLY A 68 -4.60 -24.64 -14.71
CA GLY A 68 -5.46 -24.77 -15.88
C GLY A 68 -5.38 -23.62 -16.89
N ILE A 69 -4.64 -22.54 -16.59
CA ILE A 69 -4.31 -21.52 -17.57
C ILE A 69 -3.03 -21.94 -18.30
N ALA A 70 -3.14 -22.30 -19.58
CA ALA A 70 -2.04 -22.91 -20.35
C ALA A 70 -0.76 -22.04 -20.37
N GLU A 71 -0.90 -20.72 -20.56
CA GLU A 71 0.24 -19.78 -20.56
C GLU A 71 0.95 -19.70 -19.19
N LEU A 72 0.24 -20.02 -18.10
CA LEU A 72 0.77 -19.95 -16.74
C LEU A 72 1.29 -21.30 -16.22
N GLN A 73 1.17 -22.38 -16.99
CA GLN A 73 1.60 -23.71 -16.53
C GLN A 73 3.10 -23.76 -16.23
N ASN A 74 3.93 -23.15 -17.09
CA ASN A 74 5.38 -23.05 -16.86
C ASN A 74 5.75 -21.78 -16.11
N ALA A 75 5.10 -20.65 -16.43
CA ALA A 75 5.35 -19.37 -15.77
C ALA A 75 4.95 -19.35 -14.28
N GLY A 76 4.07 -20.25 -13.84
CA GLY A 76 3.67 -20.37 -12.43
C GLY A 76 4.82 -20.69 -11.47
N GLU A 77 5.91 -21.29 -11.95
CA GLU A 77 7.12 -21.49 -11.16
C GLU A 77 7.93 -20.20 -10.95
N PHE A 78 7.60 -19.13 -11.68
CA PHE A 78 8.17 -17.80 -11.49
C PHE A 78 7.38 -16.93 -10.50
N ILE A 79 6.31 -17.46 -9.90
CA ILE A 79 5.70 -16.84 -8.72
C ILE A 79 6.79 -16.74 -7.64
N HIS A 80 6.93 -15.55 -7.03
CA HIS A 80 7.98 -15.25 -6.06
C HIS A 80 9.43 -15.37 -6.59
N PHE A 81 9.63 -15.38 -7.91
CA PHE A 81 10.97 -15.54 -8.48
C PHE A 81 11.96 -14.49 -7.93
N ALA A 82 13.06 -14.99 -7.36
CA ALA A 82 14.17 -14.23 -6.76
C ALA A 82 13.82 -13.27 -5.60
N CYS A 83 12.55 -13.20 -5.22
CA CYS A 83 12.08 -12.42 -4.09
C CYS A 83 12.53 -13.01 -2.75
N THR A 84 12.56 -12.16 -1.73
CA THR A 84 12.42 -12.58 -0.33
C THR A 84 11.05 -12.19 0.19
N SER A 85 10.59 -12.83 1.28
CA SER A 85 9.34 -12.49 1.96
C SER A 85 9.19 -10.99 2.22
N GLU A 86 10.28 -10.32 2.60
CA GLU A 86 10.28 -8.89 2.85
C GLU A 86 10.10 -8.03 1.60
N ASP A 87 10.43 -8.50 0.39
CA ASP A 87 10.09 -7.78 -0.85
C ASP A 87 8.57 -7.66 -1.02
N ILE A 88 7.84 -8.73 -0.66
CA ILE A 88 6.38 -8.77 -0.74
C ILE A 88 5.73 -8.00 0.40
N ASN A 89 6.23 -8.18 1.62
CA ASN A 89 5.66 -7.57 2.82
C ASN A 89 5.78 -6.05 2.80
N ASN A 90 6.98 -5.52 2.54
CA ASN A 90 7.19 -4.07 2.60
C ASN A 90 6.32 -3.32 1.57
N LEU A 91 6.19 -3.87 0.36
CA LEU A 91 5.34 -3.29 -0.69
C LEU A 91 3.86 -3.40 -0.35
N SER A 92 3.44 -4.52 0.26
CA SER A 92 2.08 -4.68 0.76
C SER A 92 1.76 -3.66 1.87
N HIS A 93 2.69 -3.43 2.81
CA HIS A 93 2.55 -2.40 3.84
C HIS A 93 2.53 -0.98 3.26
N ALA A 94 3.37 -0.68 2.26
CA ALA A 94 3.35 0.61 1.59
C ALA A 94 1.99 0.90 0.94
N LEU A 95 1.40 -0.09 0.27
CA LEU A 95 0.06 0.00 -0.31
C LEU A 95 -1.03 0.15 0.75
N MET A 96 -0.96 -0.62 1.84
CA MET A 96 -1.89 -0.50 2.97
C MET A 96 -1.85 0.90 3.60
N LEU A 97 -0.64 1.43 3.84
CA LEU A 97 -0.45 2.77 4.39
C LEU A 97 -0.94 3.85 3.43
N LYS A 98 -0.74 3.67 2.12
CA LYS A 98 -1.23 4.59 1.09
C LYS A 98 -2.75 4.69 1.12
N ASN A 99 -3.43 3.55 1.03
CA ASN A 99 -4.89 3.51 1.01
C ASN A 99 -5.49 3.94 2.36
N GLY A 100 -4.88 3.51 3.48
CA GLY A 100 -5.29 3.91 4.82
C GLY A 100 -5.11 5.42 5.07
N ARG A 101 -4.05 6.03 4.52
CA ARG A 101 -3.83 7.47 4.58
C ARG A 101 -4.97 8.25 3.93
N GLU A 102 -5.47 7.82 2.78
CA GLU A 102 -6.57 8.52 2.10
C GLU A 102 -7.83 8.60 2.98
N VAL A 103 -8.18 7.49 3.65
CA VAL A 103 -9.30 7.44 4.61
C VAL A 103 -9.06 8.36 5.80
N LEU A 104 -7.87 8.33 6.39
CA LEU A 104 -7.51 9.17 7.54
C LEU A 104 -7.53 10.66 7.18
N VAL A 105 -6.92 11.03 6.05
CA VAL A 105 -6.88 12.41 5.56
C VAL A 105 -8.29 12.94 5.30
N SER A 106 -9.18 12.12 4.73
CA SER A 106 -10.59 12.49 4.54
C SER A 106 -11.26 12.84 5.86
N SER A 107 -11.14 11.97 6.87
CA SER A 107 -11.69 12.21 8.22
C SER A 107 -11.06 13.44 8.89
N MET A 108 -9.75 13.64 8.79
CA MET A 108 -9.06 14.82 9.33
C MET A 108 -9.55 16.11 8.67
N LYS A 109 -9.80 16.10 7.35
CA LYS A 109 -10.35 17.24 6.60
C LYS A 109 -11.79 17.54 7.01
N GLN A 110 -12.62 16.54 7.33
CA GLN A 110 -13.96 16.76 7.89
C GLN A 110 -13.90 17.50 9.23
N ILE A 111 -13.00 17.08 10.13
CA ILE A 111 -12.77 17.75 11.43
C ILE A 111 -12.26 19.18 11.21
N LEU A 112 -11.29 19.37 10.32
CA LEU A 112 -10.77 20.69 9.97
C LEU A 112 -11.90 21.62 9.47
N ASN A 113 -12.76 21.12 8.58
CA ASN A 113 -13.87 21.89 8.04
C ASN A 113 -14.89 22.25 9.12
N ALA A 114 -15.21 21.32 10.03
CA ALA A 114 -16.11 21.59 11.15
C ALA A 114 -15.56 22.68 12.09
N ILE A 115 -14.28 22.61 12.45
CA ILE A 115 -13.64 23.63 13.30
C ILE A 115 -13.55 24.98 12.57
N SER A 116 -13.28 24.97 11.26
CA SER A 116 -13.23 26.18 10.44
C SER A 116 -14.61 26.83 10.27
N ALA A 117 -15.67 26.02 10.20
CA ALA A 117 -17.04 26.51 10.21
C ALA A 117 -17.37 27.20 11.54
N LEU A 118 -17.00 26.60 12.68
CA LEU A 118 -17.14 27.24 14.00
C LEU A 118 -16.36 28.57 14.07
N ALA A 119 -15.15 28.59 13.51
CA ALA A 119 -14.34 29.80 13.45
C ALA A 119 -15.06 30.94 12.69
N THR A 120 -15.71 30.62 11.59
CA THR A 120 -16.44 31.59 10.75
C THR A 120 -17.75 32.02 11.42
N THR A 121 -18.57 31.07 11.88
CA THR A 121 -19.87 31.34 12.53
C THR A 121 -19.73 32.22 13.76
N HIS A 122 -18.66 32.03 14.54
CA HIS A 122 -18.43 32.74 15.79
C HIS A 122 -17.35 33.82 15.68
N ALA A 123 -17.03 34.28 14.46
CA ALA A 123 -15.93 35.21 14.21
C ALA A 123 -16.03 36.50 15.03
N GLU A 124 -17.23 37.04 15.20
CA GLU A 124 -17.50 38.29 15.93
C GLU A 124 -17.98 38.07 17.37
N GLN A 125 -18.14 36.82 17.83
CA GLN A 125 -18.67 36.53 19.17
C GLN A 125 -17.60 36.83 20.24
N PRO A 126 -17.74 37.90 21.04
CA PRO A 126 -16.75 38.26 22.05
C PRO A 126 -16.69 37.21 23.16
N MET A 127 -15.49 36.94 23.66
CA MET A 127 -15.23 35.98 24.72
C MET A 127 -14.17 36.53 25.67
N LEU A 128 -14.43 36.45 26.98
CA LEU A 128 -13.44 36.80 27.99
C LEU A 128 -12.35 35.71 28.02
N SER A 129 -11.14 36.07 27.61
CA SER A 129 -10.00 35.17 27.58
C SER A 129 -9.56 34.76 28.98
N ARG A 130 -8.86 33.63 29.08
CA ARG A 130 -8.19 33.19 30.32
C ARG A 130 -6.75 32.82 30.07
N THR A 131 -5.83 33.44 30.81
CA THR A 131 -4.40 33.07 30.86
C THR A 131 -4.07 32.65 32.28
N HIS A 132 -3.40 31.51 32.46
CA HIS A 132 -3.23 30.89 33.79
C HIS A 132 -4.57 30.69 34.53
N GLY A 133 -5.67 30.51 33.79
CA GLY A 133 -7.03 30.39 34.33
C GLY A 133 -7.69 31.72 34.77
N GLN A 134 -6.93 32.82 34.81
CA GLN A 134 -7.38 34.15 35.24
C GLN A 134 -7.86 35.00 34.07
N THR A 135 -8.73 35.98 34.34
CA THR A 135 -9.28 36.89 33.32
C THR A 135 -8.20 37.68 32.60
N ALA A 136 -8.27 37.72 31.27
CA ALA A 136 -7.34 38.46 30.41
C ALA A 136 -8.09 39.29 29.36
N SER A 137 -7.34 40.02 28.53
CA SER A 137 -7.88 40.81 27.41
C SER A 137 -8.82 39.96 26.53
N PRO A 138 -10.01 40.46 26.15
CA PRO A 138 -10.96 39.70 25.35
C PRO A 138 -10.40 39.18 24.01
N THR A 139 -10.99 38.10 23.53
CA THR A 139 -10.82 37.51 22.18
C THR A 139 -12.21 37.29 21.56
N THR A 140 -12.30 36.60 20.42
CA THR A 140 -13.57 36.02 19.95
C THR A 140 -13.52 34.51 19.96
N LEU A 141 -14.67 33.86 20.17
CA LEU A 141 -14.76 32.39 20.13
C LEU A 141 -14.27 31.86 18.77
N GLY A 142 -14.64 32.53 17.68
CA GLY A 142 -14.20 32.16 16.35
C GLY A 142 -12.68 32.25 16.18
N LYS A 143 -12.03 33.27 16.75
CA LYS A 143 -10.58 33.42 16.72
C LYS A 143 -9.83 32.29 17.44
N GLU A 144 -10.39 31.74 18.51
CA GLU A 144 -9.81 30.57 19.19
C GLU A 144 -10.02 29.27 18.43
N MET A 145 -11.16 29.09 17.75
CA MET A 145 -11.36 27.95 16.84
C MET A 145 -10.40 28.02 15.64
N ALA A 146 -10.16 29.22 15.09
CA ALA A 146 -9.20 29.43 14.00
C ALA A 146 -7.77 29.00 14.37
N ASN A 147 -7.34 29.22 15.63
CA ASN A 147 -6.03 28.76 16.11
C ASN A 147 -5.89 27.23 15.99
N VAL A 148 -6.94 26.50 16.34
CA VAL A 148 -6.96 25.02 16.28
C VAL A 148 -6.98 24.56 14.82
N ALA A 149 -7.85 25.15 13.99
CA ALA A 149 -7.94 24.84 12.56
C ALA A 149 -6.59 25.04 11.85
N TYR A 150 -5.93 26.17 12.10
CA TYR A 150 -4.63 26.48 11.49
C TYR A 150 -3.55 25.44 11.86
N ARG A 151 -3.48 25.04 13.13
CA ARG A 151 -2.53 24.02 13.59
C ARG A 151 -2.83 22.65 12.96
N LEU A 152 -4.11 22.26 12.88
CA LEU A 152 -4.52 20.99 12.28
C LEU A 152 -4.22 20.95 10.77
N ALA A 153 -4.52 22.03 10.04
CA ALA A 153 -4.23 22.13 8.61
C ALA A 153 -2.74 21.92 8.30
N ARG A 154 -1.84 22.47 9.14
CA ARG A 154 -0.39 22.22 9.02
C ARG A 154 -0.04 20.74 9.19
N GLN A 155 -0.67 20.04 10.15
CA GLN A 155 -0.41 18.61 10.37
C GLN A 155 -0.95 17.74 9.24
N ILE A 156 -2.12 18.06 8.68
CA ILE A 156 -2.67 17.38 7.50
C ILE A 156 -1.69 17.49 6.33
N LYS A 157 -1.21 18.70 6.03
CA LYS A 157 -0.24 18.92 4.96
C LYS A 157 1.05 18.11 5.17
N GLN A 158 1.58 18.08 6.39
CA GLN A 158 2.77 17.28 6.70
C GLN A 158 2.51 15.79 6.50
N PHE A 159 1.38 15.28 6.97
CA PHE A 159 1.00 13.88 6.87
C PHE A 159 0.78 13.44 5.42
N GLU A 160 0.11 14.26 4.60
CA GLU A 160 -0.07 14.03 3.16
C GLU A 160 1.27 13.94 2.42
N ASN A 161 2.25 14.76 2.81
CA ASN A 161 3.55 14.86 2.15
C ASN A 161 4.58 13.79 2.56
N VAL A 162 4.26 12.89 3.50
CA VAL A 162 5.20 11.80 3.86
C VAL A 162 5.33 10.83 2.69
N GLU A 163 6.53 10.66 2.14
CA GLU A 163 6.75 9.67 1.07
C GLU A 163 6.56 8.24 1.60
N LEU A 164 5.74 7.45 0.89
CA LEU A 164 5.55 6.03 1.18
C LEU A 164 6.45 5.24 0.26
N LEU A 165 7.49 4.65 0.84
CA LEU A 165 8.55 3.96 0.11
C LEU A 165 8.30 2.46 0.10
N GLY A 166 8.96 1.80 -0.86
CA GLY A 166 8.99 0.35 -0.97
C GLY A 166 10.25 -0.10 -1.69
N LYS A 167 10.58 -1.38 -1.56
CA LYS A 167 11.77 -2.02 -2.16
C LYS A 167 11.43 -3.40 -2.71
N ILE A 168 12.22 -3.87 -3.66
CA ILE A 168 12.23 -5.26 -4.15
C ILE A 168 13.63 -5.59 -4.64
N ASN A 169 14.43 -6.24 -3.81
CA ASN A 169 15.87 -6.41 -4.06
C ASN A 169 16.48 -7.68 -3.46
N GLY A 170 15.62 -8.64 -3.10
CA GLY A 170 16.02 -9.97 -2.64
C GLY A 170 16.48 -9.99 -1.18
N ALA A 171 17.02 -11.14 -0.79
CA ALA A 171 17.26 -11.52 0.61
C ALA A 171 18.04 -10.50 1.45
N VAL A 172 19.06 -9.85 0.87
CA VAL A 172 19.95 -8.91 1.58
C VAL A 172 20.13 -7.58 0.83
N GLY A 173 19.24 -7.30 -0.12
CA GLY A 173 19.18 -6.00 -0.79
C GLY A 173 20.14 -5.76 -1.96
N ASN A 174 20.83 -6.80 -2.44
CA ASN A 174 21.84 -6.68 -3.50
C ASN A 174 21.51 -7.49 -4.76
N TYR A 175 20.25 -7.91 -4.95
CA TYR A 175 19.80 -8.64 -6.15
C TYR A 175 20.56 -9.96 -6.43
N ASN A 176 21.17 -10.58 -5.42
CA ASN A 176 22.08 -11.73 -5.62
C ASN A 176 21.43 -12.89 -6.41
N ALA A 177 20.22 -13.31 -5.99
CA ALA A 177 19.49 -14.40 -6.67
C ALA A 177 19.08 -14.00 -8.09
N HIS A 178 18.66 -12.74 -8.26
CA HIS A 178 18.26 -12.18 -9.54
C HIS A 178 19.41 -12.19 -10.55
N LEU A 179 20.58 -11.65 -10.16
CA LEU A 179 21.79 -11.58 -10.98
C LEU A 179 22.40 -12.95 -11.25
N SER A 180 22.23 -13.90 -10.32
CA SER A 180 22.69 -15.28 -10.53
C SER A 180 21.92 -15.99 -11.63
N ALA A 181 20.64 -15.66 -11.81
CA ALA A 181 19.78 -16.27 -12.82
C ALA A 181 19.81 -15.49 -14.14
N TYR A 182 19.70 -14.16 -14.07
CA TYR A 182 19.72 -13.27 -15.23
C TYR A 182 20.74 -12.13 -15.00
N PRO A 183 22.03 -12.35 -15.30
CA PRO A 183 23.09 -11.38 -15.05
C PRO A 183 23.05 -10.15 -15.98
N ASN A 184 22.35 -10.26 -17.11
CA ASN A 184 22.26 -9.19 -18.12
C ASN A 184 21.01 -8.31 -17.96
N VAL A 185 20.12 -8.63 -17.01
CA VAL A 185 18.93 -7.81 -16.73
C VAL A 185 19.32 -6.69 -15.77
N ASP A 186 18.94 -5.47 -16.11
CA ASP A 186 19.06 -4.31 -15.21
C ASP A 186 17.97 -4.34 -14.14
N TRP A 187 18.21 -5.10 -13.07
CA TRP A 187 17.27 -5.30 -11.97
C TRP A 187 16.92 -4.02 -11.19
N PRO A 188 17.85 -3.09 -10.91
CA PRO A 188 17.49 -1.80 -10.33
C PRO A 188 16.54 -0.95 -11.18
N ALA A 189 16.58 -1.09 -12.51
CA ALA A 189 15.68 -0.41 -13.44
C ALA A 189 14.45 -1.27 -13.84
N HIS A 190 14.23 -2.39 -13.13
CA HIS A 190 13.13 -3.30 -13.41
C HIS A 190 11.76 -2.69 -13.10
#